data_AF-A0AAD5P0T4-F1
#
_entry.id   AF-A0AAD5P0T4-F1
#
_cell.length_a   1.000
_cell.length_b   1.000
_cell.length_c   1.000
_cell.angle_alpha   90.00
_cell.angle_beta   90.00
_cell.angle_gamma   90.00
#
_symmetry.space_group_name_H-M   'P 1'
#
loop_
_entity.id
_entity.type
_entity.pdbx_description
1 polymer ?
#
loop_
_entity_poly.entity_id
_entity_poly.type
_entity_poly.pdbx_seq_one_letter_code
_entity_poly.pdbx_strand_id
1 'polypeptide(L)'
;MVMAKEVDELARKTLRKRSHAIDAFSWALIAILTTITKNAGLDSAKLVAQLRAEHQKEGCTSGIDVITRFVSTKVISILMLSFE
;
A
#
# COMPACT_ATOMS: atom_id res chain seq x y z
N MET A 1 -3.88 0.20 2.04
CA MET A 1 -3.00 -0.69 1.31
C MET A 1 -3.40 -2.08 1.73
N VAL A 2 -4.28 -2.74 0.97
CA VAL A 2 -4.88 -4.03 1.33
C VAL A 2 -3.80 -5.08 1.55
N MET A 3 -2.94 -5.30 0.56
CA MET A 3 -1.84 -6.28 0.68
C MET A 3 -0.82 -5.95 1.78
N ALA A 4 -0.40 -4.69 1.96
CA ALA A 4 0.55 -4.35 3.02
C ALA A 4 -0.05 -4.57 4.42
N LYS A 5 -1.34 -4.29 4.62
CA LYS A 5 -2.05 -4.57 5.87
C LYS A 5 -2.13 -6.07 6.14
N GLU A 6 -2.45 -6.85 5.12
CA GLU A 6 -2.59 -8.30 5.24
C GLU A 6 -1.24 -8.99 5.46
N VAL A 7 -0.20 -8.51 4.80
CA VAL A 7 1.19 -8.93 4.99
C VAL A 7 1.68 -8.56 6.39
N ASP A 8 1.42 -7.35 6.89
CA ASP A 8 1.75 -6.95 8.28
C ASP A 8 0.99 -7.81 9.31
N GLU A 9 -0.26 -8.19 9.02
CA GLU A 9 -1.03 -9.06 9.89
C GLU A 9 -0.55 -10.51 9.86
N LEU A 10 -0.12 -10.99 8.68
CA LEU A 10 0.53 -12.29 8.53
C LEU A 10 1.89 -12.31 9.24
N ALA A 11 2.66 -11.22 9.20
CA ALA A 11 3.95 -11.10 9.89
C ALA A 11 3.77 -11.28 11.41
N ARG A 12 2.74 -10.64 12.00
CA ARG A 12 2.40 -10.76 13.43
C ARG A 12 2.02 -12.18 13.83
N LYS A 13 1.42 -12.96 12.93
CA LYS A 13 1.03 -14.36 13.14
C LYS A 13 2.19 -15.35 12.88
N THR A 14 3.31 -14.91 12.31
CA THR A 14 4.39 -15.78 11.82
C THR A 14 5.64 -15.74 12.71
N LEU A 15 6.25 -16.90 13.01
CA LEU A 15 7.39 -17.04 13.92
C LEU A 15 8.74 -16.46 13.40
N ARG A 16 9.35 -15.62 14.26
CA ARG A 16 10.74 -15.12 14.34
C ARG A 16 11.48 -14.67 13.06
N LYS A 17 11.91 -15.59 12.20
CA LYS A 17 12.75 -15.25 11.03
C LYS A 17 11.92 -14.95 9.79
N ARG A 18 10.74 -15.58 9.69
CA ARG A 18 9.84 -15.39 8.56
C ARG A 18 9.07 -14.07 8.68
N SER A 19 8.76 -13.61 9.90
CA SER A 19 8.14 -12.30 10.13
C SER A 19 8.97 -11.16 9.54
N HIS A 20 10.30 -11.19 9.71
CA HIS A 20 11.18 -10.16 9.16
C HIS A 20 11.18 -10.09 7.63
N ALA A 21 11.07 -11.25 6.97
CA ALA A 21 10.97 -11.31 5.51
C ALA A 21 9.61 -10.77 5.02
N ILE A 22 8.54 -11.06 5.77
CA ILE A 22 7.19 -10.57 5.48
C ILE A 22 7.12 -9.05 5.69
N ASP A 23 7.72 -8.52 6.76
CA ASP A 23 7.84 -7.08 6.98
C ASP A 23 8.63 -6.41 5.85
N ALA A 24 9.77 -6.97 5.45
CA ALA A 24 10.57 -6.45 4.34
C ALA A 24 9.79 -6.43 3.01
N PHE A 25 8.93 -7.43 2.78
CA PHE A 25 8.04 -7.47 1.63
C PHE A 25 6.97 -6.36 1.69
N SER A 26 6.39 -6.12 2.86
CA SER A 26 5.46 -4.99 3.09
C SER A 26 6.11 -3.64 2.75
N TRP A 27 7.36 -3.43 3.20
CA TRP A 27 8.14 -2.24 2.86
C TRP A 27 8.43 -2.11 1.35
N ALA A 28 8.72 -3.22 0.67
CA ALA A 28 8.94 -3.22 -0.78
C ALA A 28 7.68 -2.79 -1.56
N LEU A 29 6.50 -3.25 -1.14
CA LEU A 29 5.22 -2.84 -1.73
C LEU A 29 4.97 -1.34 -1.56
N ILE A 30 5.31 -0.78 -0.39
CA ILE A 30 5.22 0.67 -0.14
C ILE A 30 6.24 1.45 -0.97
N ALA A 31 7.44 0.90 -1.16
CA ALA A 31 8.50 1.52 -1.96
C ALA A 31 8.12 1.67 -3.44
N ILE A 32 7.40 0.70 -4.02
CA ILE A 32 6.87 0.80 -5.38
C ILE A 32 5.93 2.00 -5.51
N LEU A 33 4.99 2.15 -4.57
CA LEU A 33 4.03 3.25 -4.57
C LEU A 33 4.73 4.62 -4.41
N THR A 34 5.70 4.68 -3.51
CA THR A 34 6.53 5.86 -3.27
C THR A 34 7.30 6.26 -4.52
N THR A 35 7.86 5.28 -5.25
CA THR A 35 8.57 5.52 -6.51
C THR A 35 7.65 6.08 -7.58
N ILE A 36 6.44 5.54 -7.73
CA ILE A 36 5.44 6.04 -8.70
C ILE A 36 5.03 7.48 -8.39
N THR A 37 4.72 7.78 -7.11
CA THR A 37 4.33 9.14 -6.70
C THR A 37 5.50 10.11 -6.84
N LYS A 38 6.72 9.69 -6.50
CA LYS A 38 7.92 10.51 -6.66
C LYS A 38 8.19 10.82 -8.14
N ASN A 39 8.05 9.83 -9.03
CA ASN A 39 8.20 10.01 -10.48
C ASN A 39 7.15 10.97 -11.05
N ALA A 40 5.97 11.07 -10.43
CA ALA A 40 4.93 12.02 -10.79
C ALA A 40 5.13 13.45 -10.22
N GLY A 41 6.22 13.67 -9.48
CA GLY A 41 6.47 14.91 -8.75
C GLY A 41 5.46 15.17 -7.64
N LEU A 42 4.86 14.12 -7.09
CA LEU A 42 3.90 14.21 -5.99
C LEU A 42 4.59 14.08 -4.64
N ASP A 43 3.94 14.63 -3.60
CA ASP A 43 4.32 14.37 -2.21
C ASP A 43 3.92 12.92 -1.86
N SER A 44 4.86 12.01 -2.07
CA SER A 44 4.69 10.59 -1.79
C SER A 44 4.40 10.33 -0.32
N ALA A 45 4.97 11.09 0.62
CA ALA A 45 4.76 10.87 2.05
C ALA A 45 3.32 11.21 2.45
N LYS A 46 2.81 12.35 1.99
CA LYS A 46 1.43 12.77 2.24
C LYS A 46 0.40 11.81 1.62
N LEU A 47 0.61 11.42 0.36
CA LEU A 47 -0.32 10.55 -0.34
C LEU A 47 -0.32 9.12 0.22
N VAL A 48 0.84 8.58 0.59
CA VAL A 48 0.94 7.27 1.27
C VAL A 48 0.24 7.32 2.62
N ALA A 49 0.41 8.39 3.41
CA ALA A 49 -0.28 8.53 4.69
C ALA A 49 -1.81 8.60 4.53
N GLN A 50 -2.30 9.36 3.56
CA GLN A 50 -3.73 9.49 3.27
C GLN A 50 -4.32 8.17 2.75
N LEU A 51 -3.61 7.50 1.84
CA LEU A 51 -4.01 6.18 1.34
C LEU A 51 -4.03 5.13 2.45
N ARG A 52 -3.09 5.21 3.41
CA ARG A 52 -3.05 4.33 4.58
C ARG A 52 -4.24 4.58 5.50
N ALA A 53 -4.61 5.84 5.72
CA ALA A 53 -5.77 6.22 6.53
C ALA A 53 -7.09 5.74 5.92
N GLU A 54 -7.28 5.93 4.60
CA GLU A 54 -8.50 5.48 3.92
C GLU A 54 -8.66 3.96 3.99
N HIS A 55 -7.56 3.22 3.84
CA HIS A 55 -7.58 1.76 3.93
C HIS A 55 -7.61 1.18 5.34
N GLN A 56 -7.71 2.00 6.39
CA GLN A 56 -8.12 1.49 7.70
C GLN A 56 -9.61 1.09 7.71
N LYS A 57 -10.40 1.65 6.78
CA LYS A 57 -11.81 1.26 6.59
C LYS A 57 -11.89 -0.08 5.88
N GLU A 58 -12.82 -0.93 6.31
CA GLU A 58 -13.06 -2.25 5.69
C GLU A 58 -13.58 -2.09 4.25
N GLY A 59 -13.18 -3.00 3.35
CA GLY A 59 -13.62 -3.01 1.96
C GLY A 59 -13.07 -1.87 1.07
N CYS A 60 -12.03 -1.17 1.52
CA CYS A 60 -11.51 0.00 0.81
C CYS A 60 -10.69 -0.38 -0.44
N THR A 61 -11.14 0.06 -1.62
CA THR A 61 -10.46 -0.11 -2.92
C THR A 61 -9.74 1.15 -3.40
N SER A 62 -9.49 2.10 -2.49
CA SER A 62 -8.87 3.39 -2.82
C SER A 62 -7.46 3.22 -3.40
N GLY A 63 -7.14 3.97 -4.45
CA GLY A 63 -5.83 4.07 -5.08
C GLY A 63 -5.32 5.51 -5.12
N ILE A 64 -4.09 5.70 -5.57
CA ILE A 64 -3.56 7.03 -5.86
C ILE A 64 -3.76 7.32 -7.34
N ASP A 65 -4.49 8.38 -7.65
CA ASP A 65 -4.55 8.93 -9.01
C ASP A 65 -3.38 9.86 -9.24
N VAL A 66 -2.50 9.45 -10.15
CA VAL A 66 -1.31 10.21 -10.52
C VAL A 66 -1.64 11.43 -11.39
N ILE A 67 -2.75 11.37 -12.14
CA ILE A 67 -3.20 12.45 -13.04
C ILE A 67 -3.92 13.52 -12.22
N THR A 68 -4.92 13.13 -11.42
CA THR A 68 -5.65 14.09 -10.57
C THR A 68 -4.89 14.47 -9.31
N ARG A 69 -3.83 13.74 -8.94
CA ARG A 69 -2.98 13.98 -7.77
C ARG A 69 -3.72 13.75 -6.43
N PHE A 70 -4.82 12.99 -6.44
CA PHE A 70 -5.65 12.71 -5.26
C PHE A 70 -5.81 11.20 -5.01
N VAL A 71 -6.14 10.84 -3.76
CA VAL A 71 -6.59 9.49 -3.41
C VAL A 71 -8.02 9.32 -3.91
N SER A 72 -8.27 8.31 -4.75
CA SER A 72 -9.57 8.09 -5.39
C SER A 72 -9.92 6.59 -5.43
N THR A 73 -11.22 6.28 -5.45
CA THR A 73 -11.76 4.90 -5.37
C THR A 73 -11.60 4.10 -6.67
N LYS A 74 -11.19 4.74 -7.78
CA LYS A 74 -11.07 4.12 -9.11
C LYS A 74 -9.69 4.35 -9.73
N VAL A 75 -8.63 3.89 -9.09
CA VAL A 75 -7.28 4.06 -9.63
C VAL A 75 -6.40 2.87 -9.29
N ILE A 76 -5.32 2.71 -10.05
CA ILE A 76 -4.33 1.64 -9.99
C ILE A 76 -4.00 1.30 -8.53
N SER A 77 -4.69 0.29 -8.01
CA SER A 77 -4.36 -0.36 -6.76
C SER A 77 -3.43 -1.52 -7.14
N ILE A 78 -2.15 -1.22 -7.37
CA ILE A 78 -1.11 -2.27 -7.51
C ILE A 78 -1.09 -3.19 -6.26
N LEU A 79 -1.71 -2.75 -5.16
CA LEU A 79 -1.90 -3.56 -3.94
C LEU A 79 -3.21 -4.37 -3.89
N MET A 80 -4.02 -4.41 -4.95
CA MET A 80 -5.13 -5.35 -5.07
C MET A 80 -4.73 -6.49 -6.02
N LEU A 81 -3.68 -7.23 -5.70
CA LEU A 81 -3.52 -8.59 -6.21
C LEU A 81 -4.37 -9.50 -5.33
N SER A 82 -5.69 -9.44 -5.54
CA SER A 82 -6.54 -10.57 -5.19
C SER A 82 -6.13 -11.70 -6.14
N PHE A 83 -5.34 -12.64 -5.64
CA PHE A 83 -5.19 -13.94 -6.26
C PHE A 83 -6.55 -14.66 -6.13
N GLU A 84 -7.31 -14.70 -7.21
CA GLU A 84 -8.08 -15.91 -7.55
C GLU A 84 -7.15 -16.90 -8.26
#